data_AF-A0A3B9G9F4-F1
#
_entry.id   AF-A0A3B9G9F4-F1
#
_cell.length_a   1.000
_cell.length_b   1.000
_cell.length_c   1.000
_cell.angle_alpha   90.00
_cell.angle_beta   90.00
_cell.angle_gamma   90.00
#
_symmetry.space_group_name_H-M   'P 1'
#
loop_
_entity.id
_entity.type
_entity.pdbx_description
1 polymer ?
#
loop_
_entity_poly.entity_id
_entity_poly.type
_entity_poly.pdbx_seq_one_letter_code
_entity_poly.pdbx_strand_id
1 'polypeptide(L)'
;VNYITDSWFVQPARQLLEGMRKVKSPTYQYEFVKNGWAPHAAELKYVFNTHVDSKDDFLAKLMADQWVQFAKTGDPNGEGLPSWPPYKIDREYLRIGDEISV
;
A
#
# COMPACT_ATOMS: atom_id res chain seq x y z
N VAL A 1 -10.26 10.79 -7.10
CA VAL A 1 -8.97 11.01 -7.80
C VAL A 1 -9.18 12.06 -8.89
N ASN A 2 -8.28 13.03 -9.06
CA ASN A 2 -8.38 14.03 -10.14
C ASN A 2 -7.65 13.53 -11.41
N TYR A 3 -7.85 14.21 -12.54
CA TYR A 3 -7.31 13.78 -13.84
C TYR A 3 -5.78 13.57 -13.86
N ILE A 4 -5.02 14.50 -13.26
CA ILE A 4 -3.55 14.42 -13.25
C ILE A 4 -3.12 13.23 -12.39
N THR A 5 -3.68 13.09 -11.18
CA THR A 5 -3.36 11.96 -10.29
C THR A 5 -3.72 10.62 -10.94
N ASP A 6 -4.86 10.54 -11.64
CA ASP A 6 -5.29 9.31 -12.30
C ASP A 6 -4.36 8.95 -13.47
N SER A 7 -4.09 9.92 -14.34
CA SER A 7 -3.30 9.73 -15.57
C SER A 7 -1.83 9.44 -15.29
N TRP A 8 -1.24 10.04 -14.24
CA TRP A 8 0.19 9.91 -13.96
C TRP A 8 0.53 8.78 -12.99
N PHE A 9 -0.38 8.40 -12.10
CA PHE A 9 -0.08 7.42 -11.04
C PHE A 9 -1.04 6.23 -11.03
N VAL A 10 -2.35 6.47 -10.91
CA VAL A 10 -3.31 5.39 -10.62
C VAL A 10 -3.51 4.47 -11.82
N GLN A 11 -3.81 5.01 -13.00
CA GLN A 11 -4.05 4.19 -14.19
C GLN A 11 -2.79 3.42 -14.63
N PRO A 12 -1.59 4.02 -14.71
CA PRO A 12 -0.39 3.28 -15.08
C PRO A 12 -0.04 2.16 -14.08
N ALA A 13 -0.17 2.41 -12.76
CA ALA A 13 0.05 1.37 -11.76
C ALA A 13 -0.93 0.19 -11.94
N ARG A 14 -2.22 0.48 -12.19
CA ARG A 14 -3.22 -0.57 -12.47
C ARG A 14 -2.93 -1.33 -13.76
N GLN A 15 -2.44 -0.69 -14.81
CA GLN A 15 -2.05 -1.38 -16.05
C GLN A 15 -0.91 -2.37 -15.79
N LEU A 16 0.06 -2.00 -14.95
CA LEU A 16 1.11 -2.93 -14.52
C LEU A 16 0.51 -4.13 -13.76
N LEU A 17 -0.40 -3.90 -12.81
CA LEU A 17 -1.08 -4.96 -12.06
C LEU A 17 -1.87 -5.90 -12.98
N GLU A 18 -2.60 -5.38 -13.96
CA GLU A 18 -3.31 -6.20 -14.96
C GLU A 18 -2.35 -7.02 -15.83
N GLY A 19 -1.17 -6.46 -16.15
CA GLY A 19 -0.10 -7.21 -16.82
C GLY A 19 0.44 -8.35 -15.96
N MET A 20 0.65 -8.10 -14.67
CA MET A 20 1.17 -9.08 -13.72
C MET A 20 0.23 -10.26 -13.47
N ARG A 21 -1.08 -10.12 -13.72
CA ARG A 21 -2.03 -11.26 -13.67
C ARG A 21 -1.69 -12.40 -14.64
N LYS A 22 -0.85 -12.14 -15.65
CA LYS A 22 -0.43 -13.12 -16.65
C LYS A 22 0.82 -13.89 -16.25
N VAL A 23 1.44 -13.57 -15.11
CA VAL A 23 2.60 -14.28 -14.57
C VAL A 23 2.25 -14.98 -13.27
N LYS A 24 3.13 -15.89 -12.81
CA LYS A 24 2.87 -16.70 -11.62
C LYS A 24 3.06 -15.95 -10.29
N SER A 25 3.76 -14.82 -10.30
CA SER A 25 4.08 -14.07 -9.09
C SER A 25 2.84 -13.34 -8.56
N PRO A 26 2.49 -13.51 -7.27
CA PRO A 26 1.50 -12.66 -6.62
C PRO A 26 1.90 -11.19 -6.72
N THR A 27 0.92 -10.31 -6.87
CA THR A 27 1.14 -8.87 -6.91
C THR A 27 0.17 -8.20 -5.97
N TYR A 28 0.59 -7.12 -5.33
CA TYR A 28 -0.15 -6.46 -4.27
C TYR A 28 -0.27 -4.97 -4.57
N GLN A 29 -1.41 -4.38 -4.26
CA GLN A 29 -1.67 -2.94 -4.41
C GLN A 29 -2.08 -2.37 -3.06
N TYR A 30 -1.62 -1.16 -2.75
CA TYR A 30 -2.18 -0.35 -1.67
C TYR A 30 -2.47 1.07 -2.13
N GLU A 31 -3.34 1.76 -1.39
CA GLU A 31 -3.60 3.19 -1.50
C GLU A 31 -3.33 3.84 -0.13
N PHE A 32 -2.40 4.80 -0.09
CA PHE A 32 -2.11 5.56 1.13
C PHE A 32 -2.94 6.84 1.20
N VAL A 33 -3.72 7.02 2.28
CA VAL A 33 -4.56 8.22 2.48
C VAL A 33 -4.57 8.66 3.95
N LYS A 34 -4.13 9.88 4.24
CA LYS A 34 -4.07 10.44 5.60
C LYS A 34 -4.71 11.82 5.67
N ASN A 35 -5.63 12.03 6.59
CA ASN A 35 -6.50 13.20 6.68
C ASN A 35 -7.28 13.44 5.36
N GLY A 36 -7.78 12.36 4.76
CA GLY A 36 -8.59 12.40 3.53
C GLY A 36 -7.83 12.73 2.23
N TRP A 37 -6.51 12.92 2.27
CA TRP A 37 -5.68 13.14 1.08
C TRP A 37 -4.25 12.64 1.28
N ALA A 38 -3.43 12.58 0.24
CA ALA A 38 -2.00 12.36 0.38
C ALA A 38 -1.25 13.01 -0.79
N PRO A 39 -0.29 13.92 -0.55
CA PRO A 39 0.59 14.36 -1.62
C PRO A 39 1.52 13.23 -2.05
N HIS A 40 2.14 13.38 -3.21
CA HIS A 40 3.15 12.43 -3.66
C HIS A 40 4.26 12.25 -2.59
N ALA A 41 4.66 11.00 -2.36
CA ALA A 41 5.66 10.58 -1.38
C ALA A 41 5.28 10.77 0.11
N ALA A 42 4.01 11.05 0.42
CA ALA A 42 3.56 11.22 1.81
C ALA A 42 3.73 9.96 2.68
N GLU A 43 3.71 8.79 2.05
CA GLU A 43 3.83 7.49 2.71
C GLU A 43 5.27 7.18 3.15
N LEU A 44 6.28 7.82 2.56
CA LEU A 44 7.70 7.44 2.76
C LEU A 44 8.11 7.48 4.23
N LYS A 45 7.70 8.50 4.98
CA LYS A 45 8.03 8.63 6.41
C LYS A 45 7.48 7.47 7.26
N TYR A 46 6.38 6.85 6.82
CA TYR A 46 5.79 5.68 7.47
C TYR A 46 6.52 4.40 7.05
N VAL A 47 6.79 4.23 5.76
CA VAL A 47 7.56 3.08 5.22
C VAL A 47 8.95 2.99 5.86
N PHE A 48 9.64 4.13 6.00
CA PHE A 48 10.97 4.20 6.60
C PHE A 48 10.97 4.34 8.12
N ASN A 49 9.81 4.47 8.75
CA ASN A 49 9.68 4.71 10.19
C ASN A 49 10.55 5.91 10.67
N THR A 50 10.48 7.01 9.93
CA THR A 50 11.24 8.25 10.17
C THR A 50 10.34 9.43 10.53
N HIS A 51 9.07 9.18 10.81
CA HIS A 51 8.15 10.21 11.27
C HIS A 51 8.53 10.69 12.69
N VAL A 52 8.11 11.92 13.03
CA VAL A 52 8.45 12.57 14.30
C VAL A 52 7.24 12.74 15.23
N ASP A 53 6.03 12.45 14.74
CA ASP A 53 4.79 12.60 15.50
C ASP A 53 4.36 11.26 16.10
N SER A 54 4.42 11.14 17.42
CA SER A 54 3.99 9.94 18.16
C SER A 54 2.59 9.42 17.82
N LYS A 55 1.68 10.28 17.31
CA LYS A 55 0.32 9.87 16.91
C LYS A 55 0.32 8.87 15.76
N ASP A 56 1.38 8.85 14.98
CA ASP A 56 1.53 8.04 13.78
C ASP A 56 2.43 6.81 14.02
N ASP A 57 2.93 6.59 15.24
CA ASP A 57 3.85 5.48 15.59
C ASP A 57 3.29 4.12 15.22
N PHE A 58 2.01 3.88 15.50
CA PHE A 58 1.34 2.63 15.15
C PHE A 58 1.32 2.42 13.63
N LEU A 59 0.92 3.45 12.88
CA LEU A 59 0.80 3.37 11.42
C LEU A 59 2.18 3.20 10.76
N ALA A 60 3.19 3.92 11.23
CA ALA A 60 4.55 3.82 10.72
C ALA A 60 5.15 2.44 10.99
N LYS A 61 5.01 1.94 12.23
CA LYS A 61 5.43 0.59 12.58
C LYS A 61 4.72 -0.46 11.71
N LEU A 62 3.41 -0.33 11.54
CA LEU A 62 2.62 -1.26 10.74
C LEU A 62 3.08 -1.29 9.28
N MET A 63 3.25 -0.12 8.65
CA MET A 63 3.71 -0.04 7.26
C MET A 63 5.12 -0.60 7.10
N ALA A 64 6.04 -0.24 8.00
CA ALA A 64 7.40 -0.76 8.00
C ALA A 64 7.42 -2.30 8.16
N ASP A 65 6.63 -2.85 9.07
CA ASP A 65 6.53 -4.30 9.29
C ASP A 65 6.00 -5.03 8.05
N GLN A 66 4.95 -4.53 7.38
CA GLN A 66 4.43 -5.13 6.14
C GLN A 66 5.46 -5.08 5.00
N TRP A 67 6.18 -3.96 4.84
CA TRP A 67 7.24 -3.84 3.85
C TRP A 67 8.40 -4.80 4.12
N VAL A 68 8.81 -4.95 5.38
CA VAL A 68 9.84 -5.92 5.79
C VAL A 68 9.36 -7.35 5.57
N GLN A 69 8.10 -7.66 5.88
CA GLN A 69 7.51 -8.98 5.69
C GLN A 69 7.44 -9.37 4.20
N PHE A 70 7.02 -8.43 3.35
CA PHE A 70 7.06 -8.60 1.90
C PHE A 70 8.49 -8.81 1.40
N ALA A 71 9.46 -8.02 1.87
CA ALA A 71 10.86 -8.17 1.47
C ALA A 71 11.46 -9.53 1.86
N LYS A 72 11.03 -10.10 3.00
CA LYS A 72 11.49 -11.41 3.49
C LYS A 72 10.87 -12.58 2.73
N THR A 73 9.59 -12.49 2.34
CA THR A 73 8.80 -13.67 1.96
C THR A 73 8.14 -13.56 0.59
N GLY A 74 8.02 -12.36 0.03
CA GLY A 74 7.19 -12.07 -1.14
C GLY A 74 5.69 -11.97 -0.84
N ASP A 75 5.29 -12.03 0.43
CA ASP A 75 3.92 -11.89 0.91
C ASP A 75 3.90 -10.82 2.02
N PRO A 76 3.09 -9.74 1.93
CA PRO A 76 3.02 -8.72 2.97
C PRO A 76 2.28 -9.18 4.23
N ASN A 77 1.58 -10.31 4.18
CA ASN A 77 0.76 -10.82 5.29
C ASN A 77 1.62 -11.52 6.35
N GLY A 78 1.16 -11.47 7.60
CA GLY A 78 1.84 -12.07 8.75
C GLY A 78 1.02 -11.93 10.03
N GLU A 79 1.47 -12.57 11.10
CA GLU A 79 0.82 -12.47 12.41
C GLU A 79 0.81 -11.03 12.91
N GLY A 80 -0.37 -10.55 13.33
CA GLY A 80 -0.56 -9.18 13.82
C GLY A 80 -0.60 -8.09 12.73
N LEU A 81 -0.52 -8.45 11.44
CA LEU A 81 -0.64 -7.51 10.32
C LEU A 81 -2.05 -7.57 9.70
N PRO A 82 -2.59 -6.44 9.20
CA PRO A 82 -3.86 -6.44 8.49
C PRO A 82 -3.75 -7.25 7.21
N SER A 83 -4.90 -7.76 6.75
CA SER A 83 -4.96 -8.48 5.49
C SER A 83 -4.63 -7.52 4.34
N TRP A 84 -3.66 -7.93 3.54
CA TRP A 84 -3.31 -7.27 2.28
C TRP A 84 -3.45 -8.31 1.17
N PRO A 85 -4.62 -8.39 0.53
CA PRO A 85 -4.90 -9.45 -0.44
C PRO A 85 -4.07 -9.26 -1.71
N PRO A 86 -3.69 -10.37 -2.37
CA PRO A 86 -3.11 -10.31 -3.70
C PRO A 86 -4.14 -9.77 -4.70
N TYR A 87 -3.69 -8.90 -5.59
CA TYR A 87 -4.48 -8.32 -6.66
C TYR A 87 -5.02 -9.40 -7.60
N LYS A 88 -6.35 -9.52 -7.64
CA LYS A 88 -7.09 -10.50 -8.46
C LYS A 88 -8.12 -9.80 -9.34
N ILE A 89 -9.14 -10.53 -9.78
CA ILE A 89 -10.14 -10.05 -10.73
C ILE A 89 -11.13 -9.04 -10.11
N ASP A 90 -11.33 -9.14 -8.80
CA ASP A 90 -12.06 -8.22 -7.93
C ASP A 90 -11.30 -6.90 -7.70
N ARG A 91 -9.99 -6.88 -7.98
CA ARG A 91 -9.11 -5.72 -7.85
C ARG A 91 -9.06 -5.17 -6.42
N GLU A 92 -9.15 -6.06 -5.44
CA GLU A 92 -8.96 -5.72 -4.03
C GLU A 92 -7.57 -5.12 -3.79
N TYR A 93 -7.49 -4.15 -2.89
CA TYR A 93 -6.25 -3.49 -2.52
C TYR A 93 -6.32 -3.02 -1.07
N LEU A 94 -5.18 -2.93 -0.40
CA LEU A 94 -5.13 -2.40 0.96
C LEU A 94 -5.26 -0.87 0.92
N ARG A 95 -6.30 -0.30 1.53
CA ARG A 95 -6.33 1.12 1.88
C ARG A 95 -5.74 1.31 3.27
N ILE A 96 -4.73 2.16 3.39
CA ILE A 96 -3.96 2.35 4.62
C ILE A 96 -3.74 3.84 4.93
N GLY A 97 -3.91 4.22 6.19
CA GLY A 97 -3.68 5.58 6.66
C GLY A 97 -4.58 5.91 7.86
N ASP A 98 -5.56 6.81 7.68
CA ASP A 98 -6.54 7.11 8.76
C ASP A 98 -7.33 5.86 9.19
N GLU A 99 -7.66 5.03 8.22
CA GLU A 99 -8.33 3.75 8.38
C GLU A 99 -7.55 2.68 7.62
N ILE A 100 -7.69 1.44 8.07
CA ILE A 100 -7.06 0.28 7.44
C ILE A 100 -8.19 -0.64 6.97
N SER A 101 -8.30 -0.84 5.66
CA SER A 101 -9.39 -1.61 5.04
C SER A 101 -8.94 -2.23 3.71
N VAL A 102 -9.71 -3.20 3.23
CA VAL A 102 -9.55 -3.84 1.91
C VAL A 102 -10.72 -3.43 1.02
#